data_AF-A0A2K4WDC9-F1
#
_entry.id   AF-A0A2K4WDC9-F1
#
_cell.length_a   1.000
_cell.length_b   1.000
_cell.length_c   1.000
_cell.angle_alpha   90.00
_cell.angle_beta   90.00
_cell.angle_gamma   90.00
#
_symmetry.space_group_name_H-M   'P 1'
#
loop_
_entity.id
_entity.type
_entity.pdbx_description
1 polymer ?
#
loop_
_entity_poly.entity_id
_entity_poly.type
_entity_poly.pdbx_seq_one_letter_code
_entity_poly.pdbx_strand_id
1 'polypeptide(L)'
;MRNRGNHQADAALQGLIQQGVNLEHLRTALERHVMRRLPIPRNIGSALQNVGINPSIDSRDSLVEHPLLNLNAALNRMQGLRPSAERAPRPAVPVVPATASRRPDGTRATPLRVMPEREDYENNVAYGVRLLSLNPGAGVRETVAAFVNNRYEQQAVVADIRAALNLSKEFNKLRTVSKADAASNKPGFKDAADHPDDATQCLFGEELSLTNSDQQVIGLAGKATDMSESYSREANKDLVFMDMKKLAQFLAIKPEHPMNRGTLNAENIAKYAFRIVP
;
A
#
# COMPACT_ATOMS: atom_id res chain seq x y z
N MET A 1 -23.30 6.22 4.05
CA MET A 1 -22.57 7.21 3.22
C MET A 1 -21.62 6.55 2.21
N ARG A 2 -20.87 5.49 2.56
CA ARG A 2 -19.94 4.79 1.65
C ARG A 2 -20.57 4.23 0.36
N ASN A 3 -21.77 3.65 0.39
CA ASN A 3 -22.46 3.19 -0.85
C ASN A 3 -22.71 4.34 -1.84
N ARG A 4 -23.05 5.53 -1.35
CA ARG A 4 -23.20 6.73 -2.20
C ARG A 4 -21.85 7.16 -2.78
N GLY A 5 -20.78 7.10 -1.98
CA GLY A 5 -19.41 7.39 -2.44
C GLY A 5 -18.88 6.40 -3.48
N ASN A 6 -19.20 5.11 -3.35
CA ASN A 6 -18.84 4.09 -4.33
C ASN A 6 -19.61 4.29 -5.66
N HIS A 7 -20.93 4.52 -5.60
CA HIS A 7 -21.70 4.79 -6.82
C HIS A 7 -21.25 6.08 -7.53
N GLN A 8 -20.88 7.11 -6.77
CA GLN A 8 -20.30 8.34 -7.34
C GLN A 8 -18.92 8.09 -7.95
N ALA A 9 -18.08 7.28 -7.32
CA ALA A 9 -16.77 6.92 -7.84
C ALA A 9 -16.87 6.08 -9.12
N ASP A 10 -17.78 5.10 -9.17
CA ASP A 10 -18.00 4.26 -10.35
C ASP A 10 -18.56 5.08 -11.53
N ALA A 11 -19.49 6.01 -11.26
CA ALA A 11 -20.01 6.94 -12.27
C ALA A 11 -18.94 7.92 -12.77
N ALA A 12 -18.12 8.47 -11.87
CA ALA A 12 -17.01 9.33 -12.23
C ALA A 12 -15.96 8.59 -13.07
N LEU A 13 -15.67 7.33 -12.73
CA LEU A 13 -14.75 6.49 -13.48
C LEU A 13 -15.27 6.22 -14.90
N GLN A 14 -16.57 5.95 -15.08
CA GLN A 14 -17.18 5.86 -16.41
C GLN A 14 -17.05 7.17 -17.20
N GLY A 15 -17.26 8.32 -16.55
CA GLY A 15 -17.07 9.64 -17.15
C GLY A 15 -15.63 9.90 -17.59
N LEU A 16 -14.63 9.42 -16.84
CA LEU A 16 -13.21 9.53 -17.19
C LEU A 16 -12.84 8.63 -18.38
N ILE A 17 -13.44 7.44 -18.48
CA ILE A 17 -13.26 6.53 -19.62
C ILE A 17 -13.82 7.16 -20.90
N GLN A 18 -15.01 7.77 -20.84
CA GLN A 18 -15.62 8.46 -21.97
C GLN A 18 -14.80 9.67 -22.44
N GLN A 19 -14.06 10.31 -21.52
CA GLN A 19 -13.11 11.38 -21.83
C GLN A 19 -11.77 10.88 -22.41
N GLY A 20 -11.58 9.57 -22.57
CA GLY A 20 -10.37 8.98 -23.12
C GLY A 20 -9.15 9.04 -22.18
N VAL A 21 -9.37 9.20 -20.87
CA VAL A 21 -8.29 9.25 -19.88
C VAL A 21 -7.60 7.88 -19.78
N ASN A 22 -6.27 7.87 -19.86
CA ASN A 22 -5.49 6.66 -19.64
C ASN A 22 -5.61 6.23 -18.16
N LEU A 23 -6.24 5.08 -17.92
CA LEU A 23 -6.54 4.55 -16.60
C LEU A 23 -5.29 4.19 -15.78
N GLU A 24 -4.20 3.76 -16.41
CA GLU A 24 -2.94 3.50 -15.70
C GLU A 24 -2.28 4.79 -15.23
N HIS A 25 -2.31 5.84 -16.06
CA HIS A 25 -1.81 7.16 -15.67
C HIS A 25 -2.68 7.79 -14.58
N LEU A 26 -4.00 7.61 -14.66
CA LEU A 26 -4.94 8.03 -13.62
C LEU A 26 -4.67 7.30 -12.30
N ARG A 27 -4.51 5.97 -12.33
CA ARG A 27 -4.17 5.14 -11.16
C ARG A 27 -2.90 5.64 -10.50
N THR A 28 -1.86 5.76 -11.29
CA THR A 28 -0.55 6.23 -10.84
C THR A 28 -0.64 7.63 -10.23
N ALA A 29 -1.37 8.56 -10.85
CA ALA A 29 -1.54 9.91 -10.32
C ALA A 29 -2.36 9.95 -9.01
N LEU A 30 -3.42 9.14 -8.91
CA LEU A 30 -4.23 9.01 -7.69
C LEU A 30 -3.43 8.39 -6.55
N GLU A 31 -2.71 7.29 -6.82
CA GLU A 31 -1.86 6.61 -5.84
C GLU A 31 -0.79 7.56 -5.29
N ARG A 32 -0.11 8.31 -6.18
CA ARG A 32 0.84 9.39 -5.83
C ARG A 32 0.22 10.48 -4.97
N HIS A 33 -0.98 10.94 -5.33
CA HIS A 33 -1.66 12.02 -4.61
C HIS A 33 -2.15 11.57 -3.23
N VAL A 34 -2.67 10.35 -3.12
CA VAL A 34 -3.15 9.78 -1.85
C VAL A 34 -1.98 9.49 -0.90
N MET A 35 -0.89 8.89 -1.40
CA MET A 35 0.25 8.52 -0.55
C MET A 35 1.12 9.71 -0.14
N ARG A 36 1.29 10.72 -1.00
CA ARG A 36 2.26 11.82 -0.78
C ARG A 36 1.70 13.23 -0.98
N ARG A 37 0.41 13.40 -1.30
CA ARG A 37 -0.21 14.69 -1.67
C ARG A 37 0.51 15.41 -2.81
N LEU A 38 1.12 14.64 -3.71
CA LEU A 38 1.73 15.16 -4.93
C LEU A 38 0.65 15.71 -5.84
N PRO A 39 0.80 16.92 -6.40
CA PRO A 39 -0.24 17.52 -7.23
C PRO A 39 -0.58 16.62 -8.42
N ILE A 40 -1.88 16.39 -8.64
CA ILE A 40 -2.34 15.61 -9.78
C ILE A 40 -2.00 16.39 -11.06
N PRO A 41 -1.41 15.75 -12.09
CA PRO A 41 -1.10 16.39 -13.37
C PRO A 41 -2.31 17.13 -13.95
N ARG A 42 -2.13 18.33 -14.50
CA ARG A 42 -3.25 19.22 -14.92
C ARG A 42 -4.25 18.54 -15.84
N ASN A 43 -3.80 17.73 -16.80
CA ASN A 43 -4.67 16.99 -17.72
C ASN A 43 -5.60 16.02 -16.97
N ILE A 44 -5.08 15.30 -15.97
CA ILE A 44 -5.85 14.39 -15.13
C ILE A 44 -6.72 15.21 -14.16
N GLY A 45 -6.18 16.29 -13.60
CA GLY A 45 -6.88 17.18 -12.68
C GLY A 45 -8.12 17.83 -13.32
N SER A 46 -8.01 18.28 -14.58
CA SER A 46 -9.14 18.82 -15.33
C SER A 46 -10.19 17.74 -15.63
N ALA A 47 -9.77 16.53 -16.00
CA ALA A 47 -10.70 15.42 -16.23
C ALA A 47 -11.45 15.03 -14.93
N LEU A 48 -10.76 15.03 -13.79
CA LEU A 48 -11.36 14.81 -12.47
C LEU A 48 -12.37 15.91 -12.11
N GLN A 49 -12.05 17.18 -12.36
CA GLN A 49 -12.98 18.29 -12.15
C GLN A 49 -14.22 18.20 -13.02
N ASN A 50 -14.07 17.76 -14.28
CA ASN A 50 -15.19 17.57 -15.20
C ASN A 50 -16.19 16.50 -14.72
N VAL A 51 -15.72 15.50 -13.96
CA VAL A 51 -16.59 14.50 -13.33
C VAL A 51 -16.99 14.86 -11.89
N GLY A 52 -16.75 16.11 -11.47
CA GLY A 52 -17.15 16.65 -10.17
C GLY A 52 -16.26 16.25 -9.00
N ILE A 53 -15.03 15.75 -9.26
CA ILE A 53 -14.05 15.36 -8.23
C ILE A 53 -12.98 16.44 -8.10
N ASN A 54 -12.77 16.96 -6.88
CA ASN A 54 -11.65 17.86 -6.61
C ASN A 54 -10.31 17.07 -6.68
N PRO A 55 -9.36 17.46 -7.55
CA PRO A 55 -8.09 16.77 -7.75
C PRO A 55 -7.03 17.15 -6.69
N SER A 56 -7.42 17.84 -5.63
CA SER A 56 -6.55 18.19 -4.51
C SER A 56 -7.19 17.78 -3.20
N ILE A 57 -6.40 17.15 -2.32
CA ILE A 57 -6.76 16.90 -0.93
C ILE A 57 -6.19 18.06 -0.11
N ASP A 58 -7.05 18.92 0.45
CA ASP A 58 -6.60 20.02 1.30
C ASP A 58 -5.97 19.48 2.58
N SER A 59 -4.90 20.12 3.05
CA SER A 59 -4.05 19.66 4.17
C SER A 59 -4.82 19.36 5.46
N ARG A 60 -6.04 19.87 5.61
CA ARG A 60 -6.90 19.70 6.78
C ARG A 60 -7.91 18.55 6.64
N ASP A 61 -8.06 17.98 5.45
CA ASP A 61 -9.08 16.98 5.16
C ASP A 61 -8.64 15.57 5.55
N SER A 62 -9.60 14.82 6.11
CA SER A 62 -9.51 13.38 6.36
C SER A 62 -9.38 12.63 5.04
N LEU A 63 -8.44 11.69 4.97
CA LEU A 63 -8.25 10.86 3.78
C LEU A 63 -9.45 9.91 3.57
N VAL A 64 -10.03 9.36 4.64
CA VAL A 64 -11.01 8.25 4.57
C VAL A 64 -12.27 8.56 3.75
N GLU A 65 -12.75 9.81 3.77
CA GLU A 65 -13.96 10.22 3.05
C GLU A 65 -13.66 10.97 1.74
N HIS A 66 -12.40 11.04 1.33
CA HIS A 66 -12.02 11.85 0.18
C HIS A 66 -12.49 11.18 -1.14
N PRO A 67 -13.14 11.92 -2.06
CA PRO A 67 -13.61 11.38 -3.34
C PRO A 67 -12.50 10.67 -4.17
N LEU A 68 -11.27 11.17 -4.10
CA LEU A 68 -10.10 10.56 -4.76
C LEU A 68 -9.76 9.17 -4.22
N LEU A 69 -10.00 8.91 -2.93
CA LEU A 69 -9.76 7.58 -2.34
C LEU A 69 -10.83 6.58 -2.76
N ASN A 70 -12.09 7.00 -2.83
CA ASN A 70 -13.17 6.18 -3.40
C ASN A 70 -12.91 5.89 -4.89
N LEU A 71 -12.40 6.87 -5.65
CA LEU A 71 -12.02 6.68 -7.05
C LEU A 71 -10.84 5.73 -7.22
N ASN A 72 -9.82 5.81 -6.35
CA ASN A 72 -8.69 4.88 -6.36
C ASN A 72 -9.15 3.43 -6.09
N ALA A 73 -10.05 3.24 -5.12
CA ALA A 73 -10.67 1.95 -4.84
C ALA A 73 -11.51 1.42 -6.02
N ALA A 74 -12.33 2.27 -6.66
CA ALA A 74 -13.11 1.90 -7.84
C ALA A 74 -12.24 1.49 -9.02
N LEU A 75 -11.15 2.22 -9.25
CA LEU A 75 -10.20 1.95 -10.33
C LEU A 75 -9.46 0.62 -10.13
N ASN A 76 -9.00 0.33 -8.91
CA ASN A 76 -8.36 -0.93 -8.58
C ASN A 76 -9.30 -2.13 -8.76
N ARG A 77 -10.58 -2.00 -8.34
CA ARG A 77 -11.61 -3.04 -8.58
C ARG A 77 -11.79 -3.31 -10.08
N MET A 78 -11.92 -2.26 -10.89
CA MET A 78 -12.11 -2.39 -12.34
C MET A 78 -10.91 -3.05 -13.03
N GLN A 79 -9.68 -2.76 -12.58
CA GLN A 79 -8.46 -3.35 -13.14
C GLN A 79 -8.25 -4.79 -12.65
N GLY A 80 -8.64 -5.13 -11.41
CA GLY A 80 -8.67 -6.50 -10.90
C GLY A 80 -9.64 -7.40 -11.66
N LEU A 81 -10.74 -6.84 -12.18
CA LEU A 81 -11.76 -7.54 -12.99
C LEU A 81 -11.39 -7.70 -14.48
N ARG A 82 -10.29 -7.11 -14.97
CA ARG A 82 -9.86 -7.38 -16.35
C ARG A 82 -9.18 -8.75 -16.39
N PRO A 83 -9.68 -9.73 -17.17
CA PRO A 83 -8.89 -10.89 -17.46
C PRO A 83 -7.60 -10.39 -18.10
N SER A 84 -6.46 -10.73 -17.49
CA SER A 84 -5.16 -10.57 -18.13
C SER A 84 -5.29 -11.17 -19.52
N ALA A 85 -5.33 -10.31 -20.55
CA ALA A 85 -5.35 -10.74 -21.92
C ALA A 85 -4.20 -11.74 -22.08
N GLU A 86 -4.55 -12.96 -22.49
CA GLU A 86 -3.66 -14.10 -22.70
C GLU A 86 -2.31 -13.63 -23.22
N ARG A 87 -1.30 -13.70 -22.36
CA ARG A 87 0.08 -13.54 -22.80
C ARG A 87 0.42 -14.83 -23.53
N ALA A 88 0.29 -14.80 -24.86
CA ALA A 88 0.67 -15.89 -25.75
C ALA A 88 2.03 -16.49 -25.32
N PRO A 89 2.16 -17.83 -25.29
CA PRO A 89 3.38 -18.49 -24.85
C PRO A 89 4.52 -18.11 -25.78
N ARG A 90 5.59 -17.51 -25.23
CA ARG A 90 6.80 -17.21 -26.00
C ARG A 90 7.49 -18.53 -26.38
N PRO A 91 8.04 -18.64 -27.61
CA PRO A 91 8.73 -19.85 -28.04
C PRO A 91 10.00 -20.08 -27.21
N ALA A 92 10.25 -21.35 -26.88
CA ALA A 92 11.43 -21.79 -26.13
C ALA A 92 12.71 -21.51 -26.95
N VAL A 93 13.62 -20.74 -26.37
CA VAL A 93 14.99 -20.57 -26.90
C VAL A 93 15.87 -21.68 -26.30
N PRO A 94 16.73 -22.37 -27.08
CA PRO A 94 17.53 -23.47 -26.58
C PRO A 94 18.62 -22.99 -25.62
N VAL A 95 18.78 -23.72 -24.51
CA VAL A 95 19.89 -23.57 -23.57
C VAL A 95 21.16 -24.13 -24.22
N VAL A 96 22.24 -23.33 -24.28
CA VAL A 96 23.58 -23.78 -24.68
C VAL A 96 24.48 -23.76 -23.43
N PRO A 97 25.37 -24.75 -23.19
CA PRO A 97 26.11 -24.87 -21.95
C PRO A 97 27.30 -23.91 -21.84
N ALA A 98 27.67 -23.65 -20.60
CA ALA A 98 28.68 -22.70 -20.14
C ALA A 98 30.10 -22.98 -20.67
N THR A 99 30.78 -21.93 -21.14
CA THR A 99 32.24 -21.85 -21.13
C THR A 99 32.69 -20.79 -20.14
N ALA A 100 33.35 -21.25 -19.09
CA ALA A 100 33.98 -20.44 -18.06
C ALA A 100 35.06 -19.52 -18.66
N SER A 101 35.00 -18.24 -18.30
CA SER A 101 36.20 -17.39 -18.29
C SER A 101 36.31 -16.73 -16.92
N ARG A 102 37.35 -17.16 -16.22
CA ARG A 102 37.69 -16.86 -14.83
C ARG A 102 38.26 -15.43 -14.77
N ARG A 103 37.67 -14.56 -13.97
CA ARG A 103 38.30 -13.28 -13.53
C ARG A 103 38.19 -13.20 -12.00
N PRO A 104 39.26 -12.83 -11.28
CA PRO A 104 39.28 -12.91 -9.83
C PRO A 104 38.69 -11.64 -9.16
N ASP A 105 38.31 -11.84 -7.90
CA ASP A 105 38.11 -10.89 -6.81
C ASP A 105 36.83 -10.07 -6.65
N GLY A 106 36.36 -10.09 -5.40
CA GLY A 106 35.32 -9.23 -4.81
C GLY A 106 34.02 -9.97 -4.53
N THR A 107 33.80 -10.36 -3.28
CA THR A 107 32.51 -10.79 -2.68
C THR A 107 31.31 -10.06 -3.31
N ARG A 108 30.69 -10.67 -4.31
CA ARG A 108 29.51 -10.11 -4.98
C ARG A 108 28.30 -10.53 -4.15
N ALA A 109 27.70 -9.55 -3.47
CA ALA A 109 26.39 -9.69 -2.86
C ALA A 109 25.45 -10.38 -3.87
N THR A 110 24.72 -11.40 -3.42
CA THR A 110 23.73 -12.10 -4.22
C THR A 110 22.79 -11.05 -4.85
N PRO A 111 22.67 -10.97 -6.18
CA PRO A 111 21.80 -9.98 -6.81
C PRO A 111 20.36 -10.19 -6.31
N LEU A 112 19.65 -9.10 -6.01
CA LEU A 112 18.23 -9.16 -5.69
C LEU A 112 17.49 -9.87 -6.84
N ARG A 113 16.62 -10.83 -6.51
CA ARG A 113 15.89 -11.63 -7.52
C ARG A 113 14.89 -10.78 -8.30
N VAL A 114 14.27 -9.82 -7.62
CA VAL A 114 13.22 -8.96 -8.18
C VAL A 114 13.58 -7.51 -7.85
N MET A 115 13.94 -6.73 -8.86
CA MET A 115 14.30 -5.31 -8.70
C MET A 115 13.47 -4.47 -9.68
N PRO A 116 12.18 -4.22 -9.38
CA PRO A 116 11.34 -3.38 -10.23
C PRO A 116 11.94 -1.98 -10.31
N GLU A 117 11.66 -1.27 -11.40
CA GLU A 117 12.07 0.12 -11.52
C GLU A 117 11.56 0.90 -10.32
N ARG A 118 12.47 1.74 -9.79
CA ARG A 118 12.12 2.65 -8.73
C ARG A 118 11.13 3.65 -9.29
N GLU A 119 10.03 3.81 -8.59
CA GLU A 119 9.04 4.79 -8.98
C GLU A 119 9.63 6.19 -8.76
N ASP A 120 9.40 7.13 -9.69
CA ASP A 120 10.00 8.49 -9.69
C ASP A 120 9.86 9.24 -8.35
N TYR A 121 8.88 8.81 -7.55
CA TYR A 121 8.42 9.43 -6.31
C TYR A 121 8.71 8.60 -5.06
N GLU A 122 9.36 7.46 -5.17
CA GLU A 122 9.72 6.61 -4.05
C GLU A 122 11.05 7.09 -3.45
N ASN A 123 11.12 7.39 -2.14
CA ASN A 123 12.41 7.71 -1.51
C ASN A 123 13.23 6.41 -1.28
N ASN A 124 14.51 6.56 -0.94
CA ASN A 124 15.40 5.39 -0.80
C ASN A 124 14.87 4.40 0.24
N VAL A 125 14.21 4.91 1.29
CA VAL A 125 13.68 4.11 2.38
C VAL A 125 12.46 3.30 1.93
N ALA A 126 11.47 3.95 1.31
CA ALA A 126 10.28 3.29 0.79
C ALA A 126 10.64 2.22 -0.27
N TYR A 127 11.58 2.53 -1.17
CA TYR A 127 12.07 1.59 -2.17
C TYR A 127 12.78 0.41 -1.53
N GLY A 128 13.64 0.65 -0.54
CA GLY A 128 14.28 -0.41 0.20
C GLY A 128 13.29 -1.31 0.94
N VAL A 129 12.24 -0.75 1.57
CA VAL A 129 11.19 -1.54 2.22
C VAL A 129 10.40 -2.37 1.19
N ARG A 130 10.03 -1.78 0.04
CA ARG A 130 9.35 -2.49 -1.05
C ARG A 130 10.20 -3.63 -1.60
N LEU A 131 11.49 -3.38 -1.88
CA LEU A 131 12.42 -4.39 -2.34
C LEU A 131 12.59 -5.53 -1.34
N LEU A 132 12.62 -5.25 -0.04
CA LEU A 132 12.69 -6.30 0.98
C LEU A 132 11.42 -7.15 1.04
N SER A 133 10.24 -6.55 0.82
CA SER A 133 8.99 -7.32 0.70
C SER A 133 8.97 -8.22 -0.54
N LEU A 134 9.56 -7.76 -1.66
CA LEU A 134 9.62 -8.52 -2.92
C LEU A 134 10.76 -9.56 -2.97
N ASN A 135 11.75 -9.45 -2.08
CA ASN A 135 12.91 -10.33 -2.02
C ASN A 135 13.04 -10.96 -0.63
N PRO A 136 12.19 -11.93 -0.29
CA PRO A 136 12.26 -12.61 1.00
C PRO A 136 13.65 -13.25 1.21
N GLY A 137 14.26 -12.97 2.36
CA GLY A 137 15.61 -13.41 2.72
C GLY A 137 16.74 -12.45 2.35
N ALA A 138 16.46 -11.35 1.64
CA ALA A 138 17.46 -10.30 1.40
C ALA A 138 17.75 -9.49 2.68
N GLY A 139 19.03 -9.19 2.93
CA GLY A 139 19.43 -8.35 4.04
C GLY A 139 19.31 -6.86 3.72
N VAL A 140 19.03 -6.04 4.74
CA VAL A 140 18.78 -4.59 4.56
C VAL A 140 19.98 -3.87 3.94
N ARG A 141 21.20 -4.23 4.33
CA ARG A 141 22.42 -3.57 3.84
C ARG A 141 22.67 -3.92 2.38
N GLU A 142 22.49 -5.19 2.03
CA GLU A 142 22.63 -5.72 0.68
C GLU A 142 21.60 -5.08 -0.26
N THR A 143 20.35 -4.97 0.18
CA THR A 143 19.28 -4.32 -0.58
C THR A 143 19.59 -2.84 -0.84
N VAL A 144 20.02 -2.09 0.18
CA VAL A 144 20.33 -0.66 0.02
C VAL A 144 21.56 -0.45 -0.88
N ALA A 145 22.58 -1.30 -0.75
CA ALA A 145 23.76 -1.24 -1.61
C ALA A 145 23.45 -1.48 -3.10
N ALA A 146 22.32 -2.11 -3.43
CA ALA A 146 21.91 -2.36 -4.81
C ALA A 146 21.39 -1.10 -5.55
N PHE A 147 20.95 -0.06 -4.84
CA PHE A 147 20.37 1.13 -5.46
C PHE A 147 20.86 2.48 -4.90
N VAL A 148 21.63 2.49 -3.81
CA VAL A 148 22.27 3.70 -3.26
C VAL A 148 23.78 3.57 -3.42
N ASN A 149 24.40 4.45 -4.21
CA ASN A 149 25.84 4.39 -4.48
C ASN A 149 26.70 5.05 -3.37
N ASN A 150 26.15 6.00 -2.61
CA ASN A 150 26.88 6.74 -1.58
C ASN A 150 26.87 6.01 -0.22
N ARG A 151 28.04 5.59 0.29
CA ARG A 151 28.16 4.86 1.57
C ARG A 151 27.61 5.58 2.80
N TYR A 152 27.71 6.91 2.86
CA TYR A 152 27.17 7.68 4.00
C TYR A 152 25.64 7.71 3.96
N GLU A 153 25.08 7.89 2.77
CA GLU A 153 23.63 7.84 2.53
C GLU A 153 23.08 6.43 2.79
N GLN A 154 23.81 5.38 2.42
CA GLN A 154 23.44 3.99 2.72
C GLN A 154 23.21 3.78 4.22
N GLN A 155 24.06 4.35 5.10
CA GLN A 155 23.92 4.14 6.54
C GLN A 155 22.62 4.75 7.09
N ALA A 156 22.29 5.98 6.69
CA ALA A 156 21.05 6.64 7.09
C ALA A 156 19.82 5.86 6.58
N VAL A 157 19.82 5.51 5.29
CA VAL A 157 18.73 4.74 4.66
C VAL A 157 18.55 3.37 5.32
N VAL A 158 19.63 2.67 5.65
CA VAL A 158 19.57 1.38 6.36
C VAL A 158 18.94 1.54 7.75
N ALA A 159 19.26 2.63 8.47
CA ALA A 159 18.68 2.89 9.78
C ALA A 159 17.18 3.17 9.67
N ASP A 160 16.77 4.01 8.73
CA ASP A 160 15.36 4.37 8.50
C ASP A 160 14.54 3.16 8.05
N ILE A 161 15.09 2.32 7.15
CA ILE A 161 14.43 1.07 6.74
C ILE A 161 14.25 0.15 7.94
N ARG A 162 15.28 -0.01 8.79
CA ARG A 162 15.16 -0.84 9.99
C ARG A 162 14.08 -0.33 10.95
N ALA A 163 13.95 0.99 11.10
CA ALA A 163 12.88 1.59 11.88
C ALA A 163 11.49 1.27 11.29
N ALA A 164 11.34 1.39 9.96
CA ALA A 164 10.10 1.01 9.28
C ALA A 164 9.77 -0.49 9.42
N LEU A 165 10.76 -1.37 9.27
CA LEU A 165 10.58 -2.82 9.44
C LEU A 165 10.25 -3.20 10.88
N ASN A 166 10.73 -2.45 11.87
CA ASN A 166 10.36 -2.68 13.26
C ASN A 166 8.85 -2.47 13.48
N LEU A 167 8.20 -1.58 12.71
CA LEU A 167 6.74 -1.46 12.72
C LEU A 167 6.08 -2.80 12.37
N SER A 168 6.48 -3.44 11.26
CA SER A 168 5.95 -4.74 10.83
C SER A 168 6.21 -5.88 11.82
N LYS A 169 7.24 -5.77 12.68
CA LYS A 169 7.48 -6.74 13.77
C LYS A 169 6.47 -6.61 14.91
N GLU A 170 5.87 -5.44 15.09
CA GLU A 170 4.83 -5.24 16.10
C GLU A 170 3.51 -5.93 15.71
N PHE A 171 3.34 -6.36 14.45
CA PHE A 171 2.13 -7.03 13.96
C PHE A 171 1.64 -8.17 14.86
N ASN A 172 2.55 -9.07 15.25
CA ASN A 172 2.21 -10.23 16.08
C ASN A 172 1.93 -9.87 17.55
N LYS A 173 2.27 -8.65 17.97
CA LYS A 173 2.01 -8.12 19.32
C LYS A 173 0.74 -7.28 19.38
N LEU A 174 0.12 -7.00 18.23
CA LEU A 174 -1.13 -6.24 18.18
C LEU A 174 -2.26 -7.03 18.83
N ARG A 175 -3.15 -6.29 19.48
CA ARG A 175 -4.45 -6.80 19.92
C ARG A 175 -5.21 -7.32 18.70
N THR A 176 -6.02 -8.35 18.88
CA THR A 176 -6.69 -9.02 17.77
C THR A 176 -8.17 -8.65 17.67
N VAL A 177 -8.69 -8.65 16.45
CA VAL A 177 -10.12 -8.59 16.16
C VAL A 177 -10.46 -9.77 15.26
N SER A 178 -11.49 -10.53 15.64
CA SER A 178 -11.96 -11.65 14.82
C SER A 178 -12.51 -11.15 13.48
N LYS A 179 -12.44 -11.96 12.43
CA LYS A 179 -13.02 -11.63 11.13
C LYS A 179 -14.52 -11.31 11.24
N ALA A 180 -15.24 -12.04 12.09
CA ALA A 180 -16.66 -11.80 12.37
C ALA A 180 -16.92 -10.42 13.01
N ASP A 181 -16.10 -10.01 13.97
CA ASP A 181 -16.21 -8.70 14.59
C ASP A 181 -15.79 -7.57 13.64
N ALA A 182 -14.74 -7.80 12.85
CA ALA A 182 -14.29 -6.86 11.83
C ALA A 182 -15.35 -6.66 10.74
N ALA A 183 -16.02 -7.74 10.32
CA ALA A 183 -17.14 -7.69 9.37
C ALA A 183 -18.38 -6.97 9.94
N SER A 184 -18.55 -6.98 11.27
CA SER A 184 -19.64 -6.31 11.96
C SER A 184 -19.44 -4.79 12.11
N ASN A 185 -18.24 -4.26 11.82
CA ASN A 185 -17.98 -2.82 11.84
C ASN A 185 -18.67 -2.07 10.71
N LYS A 186 -18.64 -0.74 10.77
CA LYS A 186 -19.21 0.14 9.73
C LYS A 186 -18.16 1.14 9.25
N PRO A 187 -17.56 0.93 8.07
CA PRO A 187 -17.79 -0.18 7.14
C PRO A 187 -17.14 -1.49 7.62
N GLY A 188 -17.78 -2.62 7.33
CA GLY A 188 -17.29 -3.95 7.74
C GLY A 188 -16.17 -4.46 6.87
N PHE A 189 -15.27 -5.25 7.45
CA PHE A 189 -14.25 -5.99 6.71
C PHE A 189 -14.89 -7.08 5.86
N LYS A 190 -14.53 -7.09 4.59
CA LYS A 190 -14.88 -8.07 3.56
C LYS A 190 -13.59 -8.61 2.99
N ASP A 191 -13.29 -9.86 3.30
CA ASP A 191 -12.10 -10.54 2.83
C ASP A 191 -12.23 -10.87 1.35
N ALA A 192 -11.19 -10.58 0.55
CA ALA A 192 -11.22 -10.86 -0.89
C ALA A 192 -11.39 -12.35 -1.21
N ALA A 193 -10.98 -13.25 -0.32
CA ALA A 193 -11.18 -14.69 -0.51
C ALA A 193 -12.66 -15.10 -0.50
N ASP A 194 -13.50 -14.40 0.28
CA ASP A 194 -14.93 -14.70 0.42
C ASP A 194 -15.80 -13.76 -0.44
N HIS A 195 -15.29 -12.58 -0.75
CA HIS A 195 -16.00 -11.50 -1.44
C HIS A 195 -15.17 -10.96 -2.61
N PRO A 196 -14.89 -11.74 -3.66
CA PRO A 196 -14.00 -11.34 -4.75
C PRO A 196 -14.48 -10.08 -5.50
N ASP A 197 -15.80 -9.85 -5.57
CA ASP A 197 -16.37 -8.71 -6.29
C ASP A 197 -16.60 -7.46 -5.40
N ASP A 198 -16.45 -7.59 -4.08
CA ASP A 198 -16.77 -6.54 -3.10
C ASP A 198 -15.79 -6.57 -1.90
N ALA A 199 -14.54 -6.91 -2.20
CA ALA A 199 -13.48 -7.01 -1.22
C ALA A 199 -13.16 -5.65 -0.59
N THR A 200 -12.71 -5.67 0.66
CA THR A 200 -12.22 -4.46 1.32
C THR A 200 -10.89 -4.06 0.71
N GLN A 201 -10.87 -2.89 0.09
CA GLN A 201 -9.65 -2.29 -0.43
C GLN A 201 -8.81 -1.75 0.73
N CYS A 202 -7.51 -1.99 0.67
CA CYS A 202 -6.53 -1.35 1.53
C CYS A 202 -6.59 0.16 1.33
N LEU A 203 -6.40 0.92 2.41
CA LEU A 203 -6.26 2.38 2.32
C LEU A 203 -5.20 2.82 1.29
N PHE A 204 -4.18 1.98 1.08
CA PHE A 204 -3.07 2.23 0.16
C PHE A 204 -3.14 1.42 -1.14
N GLY A 205 -4.29 0.85 -1.49
CA GLY A 205 -4.49 0.24 -2.81
C GLY A 205 -5.22 -1.10 -2.78
N GLU A 206 -4.43 -2.18 -2.81
CA GLU A 206 -4.86 -3.55 -3.11
C GLU A 206 -5.97 -4.12 -2.22
N GLU A 207 -6.65 -5.14 -2.74
CA GLU A 207 -7.65 -5.90 -2.00
C GLU A 207 -7.03 -6.63 -0.82
N LEU A 208 -7.70 -6.53 0.33
CA LEU A 208 -7.24 -7.17 1.55
C LEU A 208 -7.76 -8.59 1.63
N SER A 209 -6.85 -9.52 1.89
CA SER A 209 -7.16 -10.92 2.11
C SER A 209 -6.36 -11.47 3.28
N LEU A 210 -7.03 -12.22 4.17
CA LEU A 210 -6.35 -12.94 5.25
C LEU A 210 -5.67 -14.22 4.75
N THR A 211 -6.00 -14.70 3.55
CA THR A 211 -5.35 -15.85 2.91
C THR A 211 -4.11 -15.46 2.13
N ASN A 212 -3.91 -14.16 1.86
CA ASN A 212 -2.70 -13.65 1.25
C ASN A 212 -1.56 -13.57 2.28
N SER A 213 -0.61 -14.51 2.21
CA SER A 213 0.54 -14.58 3.11
C SER A 213 1.47 -13.36 3.04
N ASP A 214 1.37 -12.57 1.96
CA ASP A 214 2.18 -11.38 1.78
C ASP A 214 1.59 -10.16 2.49
N GLN A 215 0.34 -10.21 2.96
CA GLN A 215 -0.33 -9.11 3.65
C GLN A 215 -0.32 -9.27 5.17
N GLN A 216 -0.18 -8.14 5.87
CA GLN A 216 -0.37 -8.04 7.32
C GLN A 216 -1.62 -7.20 7.59
N VAL A 217 -2.79 -7.83 7.48
CA VAL A 217 -4.07 -7.14 7.55
C VAL A 217 -4.35 -6.63 8.97
N ILE A 218 -4.53 -5.33 9.09
CA ILE A 218 -4.87 -4.63 10.33
C ILE A 218 -6.10 -3.75 10.16
N GLY A 219 -6.84 -3.55 11.25
CA GLY A 219 -7.77 -2.43 11.40
C GLY A 219 -7.11 -1.33 12.23
N LEU A 220 -6.97 -0.14 11.66
CA LEU A 220 -6.41 1.02 12.34
C LEU A 220 -7.53 1.93 12.86
N ALA A 221 -7.52 2.26 14.14
CA ALA A 221 -8.49 3.14 14.78
C ALA A 221 -8.10 4.61 14.67
N GLY A 222 -9.08 5.51 14.52
CA GLY A 222 -8.83 6.96 14.51
C GLY A 222 -8.41 7.57 15.85
N LYS A 223 -8.53 6.83 16.96
CA LYS A 223 -8.15 7.26 18.32
C LYS A 223 -7.34 6.17 19.00
N ALA A 224 -6.40 6.57 19.84
CA ALA A 224 -5.65 5.64 20.67
C ALA A 224 -6.58 5.05 21.74
N THR A 225 -6.50 3.73 21.94
CA THR A 225 -7.11 3.04 23.08
C THR A 225 -6.02 2.49 24.00
N ASP A 226 -6.36 2.35 25.28
CA ASP A 226 -5.48 1.74 26.25
C ASP A 226 -5.18 0.29 25.85
N MET A 227 -3.93 -0.14 26.00
CA MET A 227 -3.47 -1.48 25.65
C MET A 227 -4.00 -2.55 26.60
N SER A 228 -4.43 -2.17 27.80
CA SER A 228 -5.10 -3.04 28.77
C SER A 228 -6.54 -3.37 28.37
N GLU A 229 -7.14 -2.57 27.48
CA GLU A 229 -8.47 -2.80 26.97
C GLU A 229 -8.44 -3.68 25.72
N SER A 230 -9.20 -4.76 25.77
CA SER A 230 -9.54 -5.56 24.58
C SER A 230 -10.27 -4.70 23.54
N TYR A 231 -10.36 -5.21 22.32
CA TYR A 231 -11.21 -4.58 21.31
C TYR A 231 -12.66 -4.47 21.83
N SER A 232 -13.12 -3.22 21.97
CA SER A 232 -14.54 -2.90 22.16
C SER A 232 -15.14 -2.37 20.87
N ARG A 233 -16.28 -2.96 20.47
CA ARG A 233 -17.06 -2.53 19.30
C ARG A 233 -17.62 -1.11 19.45
N GLU A 234 -17.79 -0.64 20.68
CA GLU A 234 -18.31 0.71 20.97
C GLU A 234 -17.20 1.76 20.98
N ALA A 235 -16.03 1.41 21.53
CA ALA A 235 -14.88 2.31 21.60
C ALA A 235 -14.11 2.40 20.26
N ASN A 236 -14.08 1.32 19.47
CA ASN A 236 -13.26 1.18 18.26
C ASN A 236 -14.08 0.99 16.97
N LYS A 237 -15.30 1.54 16.91
CA LYS A 237 -16.26 1.33 15.81
C LYS A 237 -15.79 1.75 14.41
N ASP A 238 -14.84 2.68 14.33
CA ASP A 238 -14.39 3.32 13.10
C ASP A 238 -12.99 2.80 12.69
N LEU A 239 -12.84 1.49 12.52
CA LEU A 239 -11.61 0.90 12.00
C LEU A 239 -11.48 1.11 10.49
N VAL A 240 -10.30 1.51 10.04
CA VAL A 240 -9.92 1.52 8.63
C VAL A 240 -8.96 0.36 8.38
N PHE A 241 -9.32 -0.51 7.45
CA PHE A 241 -8.54 -1.70 7.14
C PHE A 241 -7.42 -1.40 6.13
N MET A 242 -6.24 -1.96 6.37
CA MET A 242 -5.06 -1.79 5.51
C MET A 242 -4.03 -2.90 5.73
N ASP A 243 -3.04 -2.97 4.85
CA ASP A 243 -1.83 -3.76 5.04
C ASP A 243 -0.79 -2.97 5.86
N MET A 244 -0.33 -3.55 6.97
CA MET A 244 0.68 -2.96 7.84
C MET A 244 2.02 -2.75 7.13
N LYS A 245 2.38 -3.57 6.13
CA LYS A 245 3.61 -3.35 5.36
C LYS A 245 3.52 -2.08 4.51
N LYS A 246 2.36 -1.81 3.90
CA LYS A 246 2.09 -0.55 3.19
C LYS A 246 2.03 0.64 4.15
N LEU A 247 1.45 0.46 5.33
CA LEU A 247 1.49 1.48 6.38
C LEU A 247 2.94 1.80 6.79
N ALA A 248 3.81 0.79 6.93
CA ALA A 248 5.22 1.00 7.23
C ALA A 248 5.94 1.81 6.14
N GLN A 249 5.65 1.54 4.86
CA GLN A 249 6.17 2.32 3.73
C GLN A 249 5.70 3.77 3.78
N PHE A 250 4.42 4.00 4.11
CA PHE A 250 3.86 5.34 4.28
C PHE A 250 4.53 6.09 5.45
N LEU A 251 4.65 5.44 6.61
CA LEU A 251 5.24 6.04 7.82
C LEU A 251 6.74 6.32 7.69
N ALA A 252 7.44 5.54 6.86
CA ALA A 252 8.85 5.79 6.51
C ALA A 252 9.05 7.11 5.75
N ILE A 253 8.02 7.61 5.09
CA ILE A 253 8.03 8.91 4.41
C ILE A 253 7.57 9.99 5.38
N LYS A 254 6.50 9.70 6.14
CA LYS A 254 5.88 10.66 7.04
C LYS A 254 5.32 9.94 8.27
N PRO A 255 5.90 10.12 9.48
CA PRO A 255 5.48 9.41 10.69
C PRO A 255 4.19 10.01 11.30
N GLU A 256 3.17 10.19 10.45
CA GLU A 256 1.85 10.70 10.80
C GLU A 256 0.78 9.63 10.57
N HIS A 257 -0.19 9.56 11.46
CA HIS A 257 -1.34 8.70 11.34
C HIS A 257 -2.20 9.11 10.13
N PRO A 258 -2.58 8.19 9.23
CA PRO A 258 -3.22 8.54 7.96
C PRO A 258 -4.60 9.20 8.13
N MET A 259 -5.32 8.91 9.23
CA MET A 259 -6.65 9.49 9.48
C MET A 259 -6.65 10.80 10.28
N ASN A 260 -5.87 10.89 11.37
CA ASN A 260 -5.94 12.00 12.33
C ASN A 260 -4.68 12.88 12.34
N ARG A 261 -3.65 12.49 11.58
CA ARG A 261 -2.36 13.19 11.44
C ARG A 261 -1.52 13.32 12.72
N GLY A 262 -1.91 12.70 13.82
CA GLY A 262 -1.07 12.58 15.02
C GLY A 262 0.15 11.70 14.75
N THR A 263 1.19 11.81 15.58
CA THR A 263 2.40 10.98 15.43
C THR A 263 2.04 9.50 15.45
N LEU A 264 2.51 8.73 14.46
CA LEU A 264 2.34 7.27 14.41
C LEU A 264 3.67 6.60 14.08
N ASN A 265 4.11 5.70 14.95
CA ASN A 265 5.39 5.01 14.84
C ASN A 265 5.34 3.64 15.57
N ALA A 266 6.46 2.92 15.61
CA ALA A 266 6.54 1.61 16.25
C ALA A 266 6.23 1.61 17.75
N GLU A 267 6.43 2.73 18.45
CA GLU A 267 6.21 2.83 19.90
C GLU A 267 4.72 2.94 20.25
N ASN A 268 3.92 3.54 19.36
CA ASN A 268 2.52 3.81 19.64
C ASN A 268 1.53 3.08 18.72
N ILE A 269 1.97 2.41 17.65
CA ILE A 269 1.10 1.71 16.69
C ILE A 269 0.14 0.73 17.37
N ALA A 270 0.56 0.04 18.43
CA ALA A 270 -0.26 -0.94 19.13
C ALA A 270 -1.51 -0.31 19.79
N LYS A 271 -1.44 0.97 20.15
CA LYS A 271 -2.57 1.73 20.72
C LYS A 271 -3.67 2.01 19.68
N TYR A 272 -3.33 1.96 18.39
CA TYR A 272 -4.25 2.27 17.29
C TYR A 272 -4.62 1.05 16.45
N ALA A 273 -3.70 0.11 16.27
CA ALA A 273 -3.84 -0.98 15.32
C ALA A 273 -4.28 -2.28 16.00
N PHE A 274 -5.18 -2.98 15.31
CA PHE A 274 -5.65 -4.31 15.67
C PHE A 274 -5.35 -5.27 14.52
N ARG A 275 -4.78 -6.43 14.84
CA ARG A 275 -4.56 -7.50 13.87
C ARG A 275 -5.87 -8.23 13.59
N ILE A 276 -6.21 -8.39 12.31
CA ILE A 276 -7.40 -9.15 11.92
C ILE A 276 -7.02 -10.63 11.86
N VAL A 277 -7.82 -11.47 12.51
CA VAL A 277 -7.62 -12.93 12.55
C VAL A 277 -8.85 -13.64 12.00
N PRO A 278 -8.70 -14.83 11.39
CA PRO A 278 -9.82 -15.65 10.92
C PRO A 278 -10.92 -15.84 11.97
#